data_AF-F9EH80-F1
#
_entry.id   AF-F9EH80-F1
#
_cell.length_a   1.000
_cell.length_b   1.000
_cell.length_c   1.000
_cell.angle_alpha   90.00
_cell.angle_beta   90.00
_cell.angle_gamma   90.00
#
_symmetry.space_group_name_H-M   'P 1'
#
loop_
_entity.id
_entity.type
_entity.pdbx_description
1 polymer ?
#
loop_
_entity_poly.entity_id
_entity_poly.type
_entity_poly.pdbx_seq_one_letter_code
_entity_poly.pdbx_strand_id
1 'polypeptide(L)'
;MSISETRNTNRLAGVPAGGFRTILADPPWPAQGGEHHYRTMNLDRIQALPVGSLAASDSHLWLWTTNALLPRAYETAAAWGFTVRSPLTWVKFRLGVSGRYQLRNATEQLLFCTRGNAPLNSRSQPTWFNAPVAEHSRKPAEQFAIIERVSSGPYLELFARRRPESNRRWAVWGDEVESDIRIPGYSVPRYSQWVIPITEAPADGKASATIIDPARSHDFQGEQS
;
A
#
# COMPACT_ATOMS: atom_id res chain seq x y z
N MET A 1 -10.79 4.24 42.91
CA MET A 1 -9.48 4.10 42.25
C MET A 1 -9.73 3.85 40.78
N SER A 2 -9.58 4.88 39.94
CA SER A 2 -9.69 4.74 38.48
C SER A 2 -8.30 4.45 37.94
N ILE A 3 -8.10 3.26 37.38
CA ILE A 3 -6.87 2.91 36.67
C ILE A 3 -6.96 3.64 35.33
N SER A 4 -6.18 4.70 35.19
CA SER A 4 -5.98 5.38 33.91
C SER A 4 -5.26 4.42 32.96
N GLU A 5 -6.00 3.80 32.05
CA GLU A 5 -5.41 3.13 30.89
C GLU A 5 -4.65 4.17 30.06
N THR A 6 -3.34 4.08 30.06
CA THR A 6 -2.48 4.80 29.13
C THR A 6 -2.77 4.27 27.72
N ARG A 7 -3.65 4.95 26.98
CA ARG A 7 -3.84 4.67 25.55
C ARG A 7 -2.50 4.86 24.86
N ASN A 8 -1.91 3.76 24.40
CA ASN A 8 -0.69 3.75 23.61
C ASN A 8 -0.97 4.45 22.27
N THR A 9 -0.60 5.73 22.15
CA THR A 9 -0.93 6.62 21.02
C THR A 9 0.00 6.46 19.82
N ASN A 10 0.79 5.39 19.73
CA ASN A 10 1.70 5.16 18.60
C ASN A 10 0.99 4.62 17.34
N ARG A 11 -0.20 5.16 17.01
CA ARG A 11 -0.93 4.83 15.79
C ARG A 11 -0.37 5.65 14.63
N LEU A 12 0.09 4.95 13.60
CA LEU A 12 0.48 5.56 12.33
C LEU A 12 -0.74 6.23 11.67
N ALA A 13 -0.58 7.49 11.24
CA ALA A 13 -1.69 8.25 10.66
C ALA A 13 -2.21 7.58 9.39
N GLY A 14 -3.54 7.44 9.29
CA GLY A 14 -4.24 6.77 8.18
C GLY A 14 -4.27 5.24 8.26
N VAL A 15 -3.56 4.62 9.21
CA VAL A 15 -3.59 3.17 9.40
C VAL A 15 -4.82 2.79 10.26
N PRO A 16 -5.68 1.85 9.81
CA PRO A 16 -6.85 1.44 10.56
C PRO A 16 -6.48 0.78 11.89
N ALA A 17 -7.40 0.82 12.86
CA ALA A 17 -7.26 0.09 14.10
C ALA A 17 -7.04 -1.40 13.82
N GLY A 18 -5.92 -1.96 14.29
CA GLY A 18 -5.56 -3.36 14.04
C GLY A 18 -4.82 -3.62 12.72
N GLY A 19 -4.54 -2.59 11.91
CA GLY A 19 -3.74 -2.70 10.69
C GLY A 19 -4.51 -3.18 9.45
N PHE A 20 -3.83 -3.19 8.31
CA PHE A 20 -4.38 -3.68 7.04
C PHE A 20 -4.33 -5.20 6.98
N ARG A 21 -5.45 -5.84 6.61
CA ARG A 21 -5.49 -7.30 6.42
C ARG A 21 -4.95 -7.73 5.07
N THR A 22 -4.89 -6.83 4.09
CA THR A 22 -4.31 -7.09 2.78
C THR A 22 -3.48 -5.91 2.33
N ILE A 23 -2.24 -6.17 1.95
CA ILE A 23 -1.31 -5.19 1.38
C ILE A 23 -0.91 -5.66 -0.01
N LEU A 24 -0.99 -4.79 -0.99
CA LEU A 24 -0.40 -4.93 -2.32
C LEU A 24 0.82 -4.00 -2.39
N ALA A 25 1.94 -4.48 -2.93
CA ALA A 25 3.12 -3.66 -3.13
C ALA A 25 3.77 -3.94 -4.50
N ASP A 26 4.14 -2.88 -5.21
CA ASP A 26 4.98 -2.92 -6.41
C ASP A 26 6.22 -2.02 -6.18
N PRO A 27 7.22 -2.49 -5.41
CA PRO A 27 8.36 -1.66 -5.06
C PRO A 27 9.14 -1.19 -6.29
N PRO A 28 9.75 0.00 -6.25
CA PRO A 28 10.62 0.50 -7.30
C PRO A 28 11.98 -0.18 -7.23
N TRP A 29 11.99 -1.48 -7.56
CA TRP A 29 13.16 -2.35 -7.50
C TRP A 29 14.36 -1.75 -8.26
N PRO A 30 15.59 -1.88 -7.74
CA PRO A 30 16.78 -1.44 -8.45
C PRO A 30 17.07 -2.31 -9.68
N ALA A 31 17.83 -1.78 -10.65
CA ALA A 31 18.38 -2.52 -11.79
C ALA A 31 17.35 -3.17 -12.75
N GLN A 32 16.15 -2.58 -12.89
CA GLN A 32 15.13 -3.08 -13.83
C GLN A 32 15.24 -2.53 -15.27
N GLY A 33 16.28 -1.76 -15.60
CA GLY A 33 16.47 -1.20 -16.95
C GLY A 33 15.46 -0.11 -17.35
N GLY A 34 14.49 0.21 -16.48
CA GLY A 34 13.57 1.35 -16.58
C GLY A 34 14.00 2.57 -15.74
N GLU A 35 15.24 2.58 -15.25
CA GLU A 35 15.77 3.58 -14.31
C GLU A 35 15.71 5.02 -14.85
N HIS A 36 15.57 5.19 -16.17
CA HIS A 36 15.38 6.49 -16.82
C HIS A 36 13.96 7.07 -16.68
N HIS A 37 12.97 6.28 -16.23
CA HIS A 37 11.55 6.68 -16.23
C HIS A 37 10.90 6.79 -14.84
N TYR A 38 11.57 6.36 -13.76
CA TYR A 38 11.08 6.53 -12.38
C TYR A 38 12.24 6.42 -11.37
N ARG A 39 12.11 7.07 -10.21
CA ARG A 39 13.09 7.01 -9.13
C ARG A 39 13.11 5.58 -8.55
N THR A 40 14.26 4.91 -8.61
CA THR A 40 14.45 3.61 -7.95
C THR A 40 14.74 3.81 -6.45
N MET A 41 14.44 2.78 -5.66
CA MET A 41 14.80 2.72 -4.24
C MET A 41 15.82 1.60 -4.06
N ASN A 42 16.89 1.85 -3.29
CA ASN A 42 17.86 0.80 -3.01
C ASN A 42 17.19 -0.34 -2.22
N LEU A 43 17.74 -1.55 -2.35
CA LEU A 43 17.12 -2.74 -1.78
C LEU A 43 17.00 -2.65 -0.25
N ASP A 44 18.03 -2.15 0.43
CA ASP A 44 18.04 -2.00 1.89
C ASP A 44 16.90 -1.09 2.38
N ARG A 45 16.63 0.00 1.65
CA ARG A 45 15.54 0.94 1.96
C ARG A 45 14.17 0.34 1.67
N ILE A 46 14.04 -0.50 0.64
CA ILE A 46 12.82 -1.28 0.40
C ILE A 46 12.58 -2.24 1.57
N GLN A 47 13.61 -3.01 1.96
CA GLN A 47 13.51 -4.00 3.04
C GLN A 47 13.26 -3.35 4.40
N ALA A 48 13.80 -2.16 4.64
CA ALA A 48 13.59 -1.39 5.87
C ALA A 48 12.23 -0.67 5.93
N LEU A 49 11.38 -0.76 4.89
CA LEU A 49 10.03 -0.21 4.94
C LEU A 49 9.23 -0.94 6.03
N PRO A 50 8.57 -0.25 6.98
CA PRO A 50 7.91 -0.87 8.12
C PRO A 50 6.54 -1.48 7.75
N VAL A 51 6.46 -2.24 6.65
CA VAL A 51 5.22 -2.88 6.16
C VAL A 51 4.60 -3.76 7.24
N GLY A 52 5.45 -4.41 8.04
CA GLY A 52 5.00 -5.19 9.17
C GLY A 52 4.23 -4.40 10.23
N SER A 53 4.50 -3.11 10.41
CA SER A 53 3.77 -2.25 11.36
C SER A 53 2.47 -1.70 10.76
N LEU A 54 2.31 -1.76 9.44
CA LEU A 54 1.07 -1.39 8.74
C LEU A 54 0.07 -2.56 8.72
N ALA A 55 0.58 -3.78 8.77
CA ALA A 55 -0.19 -5.00 8.61
C ALA A 55 -0.88 -5.45 9.90
N ALA A 56 -2.06 -6.06 9.77
CA ALA A 56 -2.70 -6.81 10.84
C ALA A 56 -1.88 -8.05 11.23
N SER A 57 -2.13 -8.59 12.42
CA SER A 57 -1.49 -9.82 12.92
C SER A 57 -1.71 -11.01 11.98
N ASP A 58 -2.93 -11.13 11.46
CA ASP A 58 -3.32 -12.06 10.41
C ASP A 58 -3.59 -11.29 9.12
N SER A 59 -2.65 -11.34 8.19
CA SER A 59 -2.70 -10.55 6.97
C SER A 59 -2.09 -11.24 5.76
N HIS A 60 -2.48 -10.77 4.58
CA HIS A 60 -1.91 -11.14 3.30
C HIS A 60 -1.04 -10.01 2.75
N LEU A 61 0.05 -10.39 2.10
CA LEU A 61 0.86 -9.51 1.26
C LEU A 61 0.86 -10.06 -0.17
N TRP A 62 0.63 -9.18 -1.13
CA TRP A 62 0.79 -9.42 -2.55
C TRP A 62 1.96 -8.55 -3.04
N LEU A 63 3.07 -9.19 -3.41
CA LEU A 63 4.32 -8.49 -3.75
C LEU A 63 4.70 -8.71 -5.21
N TRP A 64 4.63 -7.66 -6.02
CA TRP A 64 5.07 -7.70 -7.42
C TRP A 64 6.59 -7.80 -7.52
N THR A 65 7.05 -8.64 -8.43
CA THR A 65 8.47 -8.80 -8.78
C THR A 65 8.63 -9.36 -10.19
N THR A 66 9.87 -9.35 -10.68
CA THR A 66 10.26 -9.95 -11.97
C THR A 66 11.05 -11.23 -11.73
N ASN A 67 11.21 -12.07 -12.76
CA ASN A 67 11.89 -13.36 -12.64
C ASN A 67 13.33 -13.21 -12.09
N ALA A 68 14.05 -12.17 -12.50
CA ALA A 68 15.42 -11.92 -12.05
C ALA A 68 15.53 -11.51 -10.57
N LEU A 69 14.45 -10.99 -9.99
CA LEU A 69 14.42 -10.45 -8.62
C LEU A 69 13.70 -11.36 -7.62
N LEU A 70 13.31 -12.56 -8.03
CA LEU A 70 12.64 -13.53 -7.14
C LEU A 70 13.40 -13.76 -5.82
N PRO A 71 14.73 -14.00 -5.79
CA PRO A 71 15.45 -14.17 -4.54
C PRO A 71 15.34 -12.96 -3.61
N ARG A 72 15.48 -11.74 -4.17
CA ARG A 72 15.39 -10.49 -3.41
C ARG A 72 13.98 -10.20 -2.92
N ALA A 73 12.97 -10.54 -3.71
CA ALA A 73 11.58 -10.40 -3.29
C ALA A 73 11.22 -11.36 -2.14
N TYR A 74 11.82 -12.56 -2.10
CA TYR A 74 11.64 -13.49 -0.98
C TYR A 74 12.29 -12.94 0.29
N GLU A 75 13.51 -12.40 0.18
CA GLU A 75 14.20 -11.71 1.28
C GLU A 75 13.37 -10.51 1.78
N THR A 76 12.82 -9.69 0.88
CA THR A 76 11.98 -8.55 1.24
C THR A 76 10.68 -8.97 1.94
N ALA A 77 9.98 -10.00 1.44
CA ALA A 77 8.79 -10.50 2.11
C ALA A 77 9.10 -10.98 3.54
N ALA A 78 10.22 -11.67 3.72
CA ALA A 78 10.69 -12.12 5.03
C ALA A 78 11.06 -10.93 5.95
N ALA A 79 11.79 -9.92 5.44
CA ALA A 79 12.13 -8.70 6.18
C ALA A 79 10.89 -7.94 6.66
N TRP A 80 9.83 -7.95 5.86
CA TRP A 80 8.53 -7.39 6.24
C TRP A 80 7.70 -8.31 7.15
N GLY A 81 8.22 -9.47 7.53
CA GLY A 81 7.57 -10.43 8.43
C GLY A 81 6.42 -11.22 7.78
N PHE A 82 6.54 -11.54 6.50
CA PHE A 82 5.61 -12.40 5.76
C PHE A 82 6.32 -13.67 5.27
N THR A 83 5.58 -14.77 5.22
CA THR A 83 6.02 -16.02 4.58
C THR A 83 5.45 -16.11 3.17
N VAL A 84 6.29 -16.27 2.16
CA VAL A 84 5.86 -16.53 0.77
C VAL A 84 5.20 -17.91 0.71
N ARG A 85 4.00 -18.01 0.13
CA ARG A 85 3.25 -19.26 -0.01
C ARG A 85 3.25 -19.78 -1.43
N SER A 86 2.97 -18.91 -2.39
CA SER A 86 2.90 -19.28 -3.80
C SER A 86 3.01 -18.05 -4.71
N PRO A 87 3.58 -18.17 -5.92
CA PRO A 87 3.47 -17.12 -6.91
C PRO A 87 2.08 -17.14 -7.56
N LEU A 88 1.59 -15.95 -7.93
CA LEU A 88 0.59 -15.74 -8.96
C LEU A 88 1.30 -15.15 -10.18
N THR A 89 1.37 -15.92 -11.27
CA THR A 89 2.12 -15.56 -12.47
C THR A 89 1.23 -14.77 -13.45
N TRP A 90 1.60 -13.54 -13.76
CA TRP A 90 1.01 -12.81 -14.88
C TRP A 90 1.68 -13.26 -16.18
N VAL A 91 0.94 -14.00 -16.99
CA VAL A 91 1.36 -14.48 -18.31
C VAL A 91 1.09 -13.41 -19.37
N LYS A 92 2.12 -13.10 -20.16
CA LYS A 92 2.10 -12.14 -21.25
C LYS A 92 2.27 -12.88 -22.57
N PHE A 93 1.35 -12.66 -23.52
CA PHE A 93 1.46 -13.20 -24.88
C PHE A 93 2.40 -12.37 -25.77
N ARG A 94 3.56 -11.98 -25.22
CA ARG A 94 4.65 -11.30 -25.93
C ARG A 94 5.98 -11.56 -25.22
N LEU A 95 7.07 -11.58 -25.98
CA LEU A 95 8.41 -11.71 -25.41
C LEU A 95 8.95 -10.34 -24.98
N GLY A 96 9.34 -10.23 -23.71
CA GLY A 96 10.06 -9.12 -23.13
C GLY A 96 11.58 -9.26 -23.24
N VAL A 97 12.28 -8.27 -22.68
CA VAL A 97 13.74 -8.23 -22.59
C VAL A 97 14.22 -9.14 -21.46
N SER A 98 15.34 -9.83 -21.69
CA SER A 98 16.00 -10.72 -20.72
C SER A 98 17.51 -10.54 -20.79
N GLY A 99 18.20 -10.81 -19.68
CA GLY A 99 19.66 -10.85 -19.66
C GLY A 99 20.24 -12.04 -20.44
N ARG A 100 21.55 -11.99 -20.70
CA ARG A 100 22.30 -12.99 -21.49
C ARG A 100 22.09 -14.45 -21.06
N TYR A 101 21.92 -14.68 -19.76
CA TYR A 101 21.76 -16.02 -19.15
C TYR A 101 20.33 -16.26 -18.63
N GLN A 102 19.33 -15.61 -19.22
CA GLN A 102 17.93 -15.74 -18.83
C GLN A 102 17.07 -16.17 -20.02
N LEU A 103 16.06 -16.99 -19.74
CA LEU A 103 14.97 -17.25 -20.69
C LEU A 103 14.25 -15.92 -21.02
N ARG A 104 13.65 -15.83 -22.21
CA ARG A 104 12.90 -14.63 -22.61
C ARG A 104 11.71 -14.41 -21.68
N ASN A 105 11.66 -13.23 -21.05
CA ASN A 105 10.62 -12.88 -20.11
C ASN A 105 9.27 -12.80 -20.81
N ALA A 106 8.36 -13.72 -20.50
CA ALA A 106 6.96 -13.66 -20.90
C ALA A 106 6.04 -13.57 -19.69
N THR A 107 6.61 -13.35 -18.50
CA THR A 107 5.88 -13.38 -17.24
C THR A 107 6.37 -12.31 -16.27
N GLU A 108 5.48 -11.88 -15.37
CA GLU A 108 5.83 -11.23 -14.10
C GLU A 108 5.19 -11.98 -12.95
N GLN A 109 5.75 -11.83 -11.75
CA GLN A 109 5.36 -12.61 -10.58
C GLN A 109 4.71 -11.70 -9.55
N LEU A 110 3.54 -12.08 -9.06
CA LEU A 110 2.89 -11.47 -7.91
C LEU A 110 2.89 -12.49 -6.77
N LEU A 111 3.81 -12.33 -5.83
CA LEU A 111 3.98 -13.29 -4.73
C LEU A 111 2.83 -13.17 -3.75
N PHE A 112 2.13 -14.27 -3.51
CA PHE A 112 1.16 -14.39 -2.43
C PHE A 112 1.88 -14.82 -1.14
N CYS A 113 1.79 -13.97 -0.13
CA CYS A 113 2.45 -14.14 1.15
C CYS A 113 1.44 -14.01 2.30
N THR A 114 1.70 -14.68 3.41
CA THR A 114 0.84 -14.64 4.60
C THR A 114 1.65 -14.28 5.84
N ARG A 115 0.98 -13.63 6.79
CA ARG A 115 1.43 -13.46 8.16
C ARG A 115 0.36 -14.00 9.10
N GLY A 116 0.80 -14.62 10.20
CA GLY A 116 -0.11 -15.23 11.17
C GLY A 116 -0.91 -16.39 10.57
N ASN A 117 -2.18 -16.48 10.95
CA ASN A 117 -3.13 -17.51 10.53
C ASN A 117 -4.21 -16.96 9.59
N ALA A 118 -3.83 -16.05 8.68
CA ALA A 118 -4.75 -15.40 7.76
C ALA A 118 -5.49 -16.42 6.84
N PRO A 119 -6.83 -16.47 6.87
CA PRO A 119 -7.59 -17.41 6.05
C PRO A 119 -7.75 -16.89 4.60
N LEU A 120 -7.80 -17.84 3.66
CA LEU A 120 -8.19 -17.58 2.27
C LEU A 120 -9.72 -17.51 2.13
N ASN A 121 -10.22 -16.48 1.46
CA ASN A 121 -11.63 -16.40 1.07
C ASN A 121 -11.97 -17.36 -0.08
N SER A 122 -10.98 -17.68 -0.91
CA SER A 122 -11.10 -18.65 -2.00
C SER A 122 -9.84 -19.48 -2.14
N ARG A 123 -10.02 -20.81 -2.30
CA ARG A 123 -8.93 -21.78 -2.55
C ARG A 123 -8.85 -22.20 -4.02
N SER A 124 -9.72 -21.69 -4.88
CA SER A 124 -9.84 -22.11 -6.28
C SER A 124 -9.10 -21.17 -7.24
N GLN A 125 -8.39 -20.16 -6.75
CA GLN A 125 -7.62 -19.24 -7.59
C GLN A 125 -6.38 -19.97 -8.15
N PRO A 126 -6.23 -20.10 -9.48
CA PRO A 126 -5.02 -20.67 -10.07
C PRO A 126 -3.80 -19.77 -9.82
N THR A 127 -2.60 -20.37 -9.86
CA THR A 127 -1.30 -19.70 -9.69
C THR A 127 -0.84 -18.91 -10.92
N TRP A 128 -1.73 -18.68 -11.88
CA TRP A 128 -1.46 -17.87 -13.06
C TRP A 128 -2.72 -17.15 -13.52
N PHE A 129 -2.52 -16.07 -14.27
CA PHE A 129 -3.56 -15.38 -15.03
C PHE A 129 -2.92 -14.67 -16.23
N ASN A 130 -3.70 -14.40 -17.27
CA ASN A 130 -3.29 -13.52 -18.36
C ASN A 130 -4.11 -12.23 -18.31
N ALA A 131 -3.47 -11.12 -18.69
CA ALA A 131 -4.10 -9.82 -18.80
C ALA A 131 -3.33 -8.98 -19.84
N PRO A 132 -3.97 -8.00 -20.50
CA PRO A 132 -3.31 -7.16 -21.50
C PRO A 132 -2.10 -6.43 -20.93
N VAL A 133 -1.02 -6.34 -21.73
CA VAL A 133 0.13 -5.54 -21.33
C VAL A 133 -0.11 -4.09 -21.72
N ALA A 134 -0.23 -3.24 -20.71
CA ALA A 134 -0.38 -1.80 -20.89
C ALA A 134 0.99 -1.09 -21.00
N GLU A 135 0.94 0.21 -21.23
CA GLU A 135 2.11 1.08 -21.33
C GLU A 135 2.85 1.24 -19.98
N HIS A 136 4.10 1.71 -20.02
CA HIS A 136 4.87 2.15 -18.85
C HIS A 136 5.00 1.11 -17.70
N SER A 137 5.02 -0.19 -18.02
CA SER A 137 5.07 -1.29 -17.03
C SER A 137 3.90 -1.31 -16.05
N ARG A 138 2.77 -0.75 -16.46
CA ARG A 138 1.54 -0.70 -15.68
C ARG A 138 1.02 -2.11 -15.40
N LYS A 139 0.86 -2.44 -14.12
CA LYS A 139 0.28 -3.71 -13.67
C LYS A 139 -1.22 -3.79 -14.02
N PRO A 140 -1.73 -5.00 -14.34
CA PRO A 140 -3.10 -5.21 -14.81
C PRO A 140 -4.14 -4.97 -13.69
N ALA A 141 -5.27 -4.34 -14.04
CA ALA A 141 -6.36 -4.07 -13.08
C ALA A 141 -7.00 -5.36 -12.55
N GLU A 142 -6.94 -6.44 -13.32
CA GLU A 142 -7.42 -7.79 -12.96
C GLU A 142 -6.82 -8.32 -11.65
N GLN A 143 -5.63 -7.84 -11.27
CA GLN A 143 -5.01 -8.16 -9.99
C GLN A 143 -5.94 -7.82 -8.80
N PHE A 144 -6.68 -6.71 -8.86
CA PHE A 144 -7.51 -6.27 -7.74
C PHE A 144 -8.68 -7.23 -7.53
N ALA A 145 -9.34 -7.63 -8.60
CA ALA A 145 -10.43 -8.62 -8.55
C ALA A 145 -9.94 -9.98 -8.02
N ILE A 146 -8.71 -10.41 -8.39
CA ILE A 146 -8.11 -11.63 -7.87
C ILE A 146 -7.81 -11.50 -6.37
N ILE A 147 -7.14 -10.41 -5.98
CA ILE A 147 -6.76 -10.15 -4.58
C ILE A 147 -8.00 -10.12 -3.69
N GLU A 148 -9.05 -9.42 -4.09
CA GLU A 148 -10.31 -9.26 -3.33
C GLU A 148 -11.13 -10.55 -3.27
N ARG A 149 -10.97 -11.46 -4.24
CA ARG A 149 -11.56 -12.79 -4.18
C ARG A 149 -10.84 -13.68 -3.16
N VAL A 150 -9.52 -13.53 -3.02
CA VAL A 150 -8.69 -14.40 -2.17
C VAL A 150 -8.53 -13.85 -0.75
N SER A 151 -8.52 -12.53 -0.60
CA SER A 151 -8.13 -11.82 0.62
C SER A 151 -9.21 -10.84 1.06
N SER A 152 -9.29 -10.56 2.37
CA SER A 152 -10.24 -9.55 2.90
C SER A 152 -9.53 -8.26 3.27
N GLY A 153 -10.26 -7.15 3.17
CA GLY A 153 -9.80 -5.84 3.62
C GLY A 153 -9.70 -5.72 5.16
N PRO A 154 -9.23 -4.58 5.68
CA PRO A 154 -8.91 -3.34 4.96
C PRO A 154 -7.71 -3.51 4.01
N TYR A 155 -7.76 -2.82 2.87
CA TYR A 155 -6.76 -2.93 1.79
C TYR A 155 -5.84 -1.71 1.73
N LEU A 156 -4.55 -1.95 1.45
CA LEU A 156 -3.54 -0.94 1.19
C LEU A 156 -2.76 -1.28 -0.09
N GLU A 157 -2.58 -0.31 -0.97
CA GLU A 157 -1.60 -0.37 -2.07
C GLU A 157 -0.41 0.54 -1.75
N LEU A 158 0.79 -0.05 -1.72
CA LEU A 158 2.07 0.63 -1.55
C LEU A 158 2.74 0.85 -2.91
N PHE A 159 3.41 2.00 -3.04
CA PHE A 159 4.04 2.49 -4.27
C PHE A 159 3.02 2.75 -5.40
N ALA A 160 1.80 3.11 -5.03
CA ALA A 160 0.72 3.40 -5.97
C ALA A 160 1.05 4.63 -6.84
N ARG A 161 0.81 4.51 -8.14
CA ARG A 161 0.90 5.65 -9.09
C ARG A 161 -0.45 6.22 -9.50
N ARG A 162 -1.52 5.47 -9.21
CA ARG A 162 -2.91 5.88 -9.41
C ARG A 162 -3.78 5.21 -8.35
N ARG A 163 -5.05 5.62 -8.27
CA ARG A 163 -6.04 4.90 -7.46
C ARG A 163 -6.34 3.53 -8.10
N PRO A 164 -6.53 2.47 -7.28
CA PRO A 164 -6.98 1.17 -7.75
C PRO A 164 -8.23 1.23 -8.62
N GLU A 165 -8.23 0.46 -9.69
CA GLU A 165 -9.39 0.21 -10.54
C GLU A 165 -10.27 -0.86 -9.87
N SER A 166 -10.89 -0.49 -8.74
CA SER A 166 -11.72 -1.37 -7.91
C SER A 166 -12.89 -0.61 -7.29
N ASN A 167 -13.99 -1.35 -7.05
CA ASN A 167 -15.15 -0.87 -6.29
C ASN A 167 -14.98 -1.01 -4.77
N ARG A 168 -13.87 -1.61 -4.30
CA ARG A 168 -13.54 -1.69 -2.87
C ARG A 168 -12.74 -0.48 -2.43
N ARG A 169 -12.83 -0.14 -1.15
CA ARG A 169 -12.04 0.93 -0.56
C ARG A 169 -10.59 0.46 -0.34
N TRP A 170 -9.68 1.01 -1.12
CA TRP A 170 -8.23 0.85 -0.97
C TRP A 170 -7.61 2.14 -0.44
N ALA A 171 -6.85 2.03 0.66
CA ALA A 171 -5.88 3.05 1.00
C ALA A 171 -4.70 2.98 0.02
N VAL A 172 -4.11 4.12 -0.30
CA VAL A 172 -2.93 4.17 -1.19
C VAL A 172 -1.77 4.93 -0.55
N TRP A 173 -0.55 4.56 -0.91
CA TRP A 173 0.66 5.30 -0.58
C TRP A 173 1.63 5.26 -1.76
N GLY A 174 2.12 6.41 -2.20
CA GLY A 174 3.06 6.51 -3.33
C GLY A 174 3.31 7.95 -3.77
N ASP A 175 4.35 8.15 -4.60
CA ASP A 175 4.84 9.48 -4.97
C ASP A 175 3.93 10.23 -5.96
N GLU A 176 3.13 9.49 -6.74
CA GLU A 176 2.30 10.05 -7.82
C GLU A 176 0.81 10.12 -7.44
N VAL A 177 0.47 9.84 -6.17
CA VAL A 177 -0.91 9.86 -5.65
C VAL A 177 -1.02 10.71 -4.37
N GLU A 178 -2.24 11.14 -4.05
CA GLU A 178 -2.52 11.66 -2.71
C GLU A 178 -2.57 10.48 -1.73
N SER A 179 -1.50 10.33 -0.95
CA SER A 179 -1.32 9.19 -0.05
C SER A 179 -2.23 9.27 1.17
N ASP A 180 -2.89 8.16 1.51
CA ASP A 180 -3.86 8.06 2.61
C ASP A 180 -3.25 7.67 3.96
N ILE A 181 -1.96 7.33 3.98
CA ILE A 181 -1.24 6.97 5.21
C ILE A 181 0.10 7.71 5.29
N ARG A 182 0.63 7.87 6.50
CA ARG A 182 2.01 8.33 6.73
C ARG A 182 2.88 7.19 7.20
N ILE A 183 4.05 7.06 6.57
CA ILE A 183 5.10 6.13 6.97
C ILE A 183 6.29 6.97 7.46
N PRO A 184 6.60 7.00 8.77
CA PRO A 184 7.72 7.76 9.31
C PRO A 184 9.03 7.42 8.60
N GLY A 185 9.79 8.44 8.18
CA GLY A 185 11.01 8.29 7.39
C GLY A 185 10.80 8.02 5.90
N TYR A 186 9.57 7.82 5.43
CA TYR A 186 9.24 7.60 4.02
C TYR A 186 8.18 8.62 3.60
N SER A 187 8.63 9.86 3.36
CA SER A 187 7.79 10.95 2.90
C SER A 187 7.41 10.78 1.43
N VAL A 188 6.18 11.14 1.09
CA VAL A 188 5.71 11.30 -0.29
C VAL A 188 5.32 12.77 -0.54
N PRO A 189 5.19 13.23 -1.80
CA PRO A 189 4.95 14.64 -2.09
C PRO A 189 3.61 15.17 -1.59
N ARG A 190 2.56 14.32 -1.52
CA ARG A 190 1.20 14.73 -1.20
C ARG A 190 0.48 13.70 -0.32
N TYR A 191 -0.28 14.19 0.65
CA TYR A 191 -1.15 13.40 1.52
C TYR A 191 -2.60 13.83 1.32
N SER A 192 -3.51 12.87 1.35
CA SER A 192 -4.94 13.14 1.29
C SER A 192 -5.47 13.67 2.62
N GLN A 193 -6.67 14.27 2.59
CA GLN A 193 -7.37 14.73 3.79
C GLN A 193 -7.66 13.63 4.83
N TRP A 194 -7.57 12.35 4.43
CA TRP A 194 -7.80 11.21 5.32
C TRP A 194 -6.65 10.96 6.28
N VAL A 195 -5.48 11.54 6.00
CA VAL A 195 -4.35 11.60 6.93
C VAL A 195 -4.59 12.74 7.90
N ILE A 196 -5.22 12.45 9.04
CA ILE A 196 -5.32 13.43 10.12
C ILE A 196 -3.89 13.86 10.50
N PRO A 197 -3.57 15.16 10.52
CA PRO A 197 -2.29 15.63 11.01
C PRO A 197 -2.06 15.07 12.41
N ILE A 198 -0.89 14.47 12.64
CA ILE A 198 -0.40 14.34 14.01
C ILE A 198 -0.11 15.79 14.40
N THR A 199 -1.02 16.43 15.11
CA THR A 199 -0.72 17.71 15.74
C THR A 199 0.39 17.39 16.75
N GLU A 200 1.63 17.69 16.41
CA GLU A 200 2.63 17.88 17.45
C GLU A 200 2.08 19.01 18.32
N ALA A 201 1.75 18.69 19.57
CA ALA A 201 1.45 19.72 20.54
C ALA A 201 2.66 20.66 20.58
N PRO A 202 2.49 21.98 20.48
CA PRO A 202 3.59 22.91 20.69
C PRO A 202 4.21 22.60 22.06
N ALA A 203 5.55 22.55 22.12
CA ALA A 203 6.28 22.31 23.37
C ALA A 203 6.02 23.39 24.44
N ASP A 204 5.32 24.47 24.10
CA ASP A 204 4.98 25.55 25.01
C ASP A 204 3.47 25.62 25.21
N GLY A 205 3.05 25.30 26.45
CA GLY A 205 1.65 25.26 26.89
C GLY A 205 0.96 26.62 26.89
N LYS A 206 0.60 27.12 25.71
CA LYS A 206 -0.43 28.16 25.53
C LYS A 206 -1.25 27.90 24.28
N ALA A 207 -2.44 27.34 24.47
CA ALA A 207 -3.53 27.46 23.50
C ALA A 207 -4.78 27.92 24.26
N SER A 208 -5.13 29.20 24.07
CA SER A 208 -6.44 29.74 24.39
C SER A 208 -7.39 29.27 23.29
N ALA A 209 -8.41 28.50 23.64
CA ALA A 209 -9.39 27.99 22.68
C ALA A 209 -10.48 29.05 22.44
N THR A 210 -10.48 29.64 21.25
CA THR A 210 -11.70 30.24 20.70
C THR A 210 -12.35 29.18 19.81
N ILE A 211 -13.47 28.64 20.28
CA ILE A 211 -14.33 27.74 19.50
C ILE A 211 -15.07 28.59 18.48
N ILE A 212 -14.89 28.31 17.18
CA ILE A 212 -15.76 28.83 16.13
C ILE A 212 -16.75 27.71 15.81
N ASP A 213 -18.00 27.91 16.21
CA ASP A 213 -19.13 27.01 15.97
C ASP A 213 -19.67 27.21 14.54
N PRO A 214 -19.72 26.19 13.66
CA PRO A 214 -20.13 26.34 12.27
C PRO A 214 -21.67 26.30 12.05
N ALA A 215 -22.49 26.40 13.10
CA ALA A 215 -23.95 26.36 12.97
C ALA A 215 -24.61 27.70 13.32
N ARG A 216 -24.56 28.69 12.42
CA ARG A 216 -25.62 29.73 12.32
C ARG A 216 -25.87 30.12 10.87
N SER A 217 -26.87 29.43 10.31
CA SER A 217 -27.73 29.92 9.23
C SER A 217 -28.07 31.39 9.44
N HIS A 218 -27.68 32.25 8.50
CA HIS A 218 -28.27 33.58 8.39
C HIS A 218 -29.54 33.46 7.56
N ASP A 219 -30.67 33.45 8.26
CA ASP A 219 -31.96 33.86 7.72
C ASP A 219 -32.42 35.12 8.45
N PHE A 220 -32.78 36.12 7.63
CA PHE A 220 -33.79 37.17 7.82
C PHE A 220 -33.63 38.28 8.87
N GLN A 221 -33.59 39.53 8.37
CA GLN A 221 -34.55 40.65 8.55
C GLN A 221 -33.89 41.91 7.93
N GLY A 222 -34.51 42.76 7.10
CA GLY A 222 -35.83 43.37 7.18
C GLY A 222 -35.64 44.89 7.37
N GLU A 223 -36.02 45.69 6.36
CA GLU A 223 -36.47 47.10 6.39
C GLU A 223 -35.76 48.18 7.25
N GLN A 224 -35.32 49.27 6.59
CA GLN A 224 -35.85 50.65 6.73
C GLN A 224 -34.85 51.71 6.24
N SER A 225 -35.21 52.43 5.17
CA SER A 225 -35.08 53.89 4.91
C SER A 225 -35.01 54.15 3.41
#